data_AF-A0A7Z0NHT1-F1
#
_entry.id   AF-A0A7Z0NHT1-F1
#
_cell.length_a   1.000
_cell.length_b   1.000
_cell.length_c   1.000
_cell.angle_alpha   90.00
_cell.angle_beta   90.00
_cell.angle_gamma   90.00
#
_symmetry.space_group_name_H-M   'P 1'
#
loop_
_entity.id
_entity.type
_entity.pdbx_description
1 polymer ?
#
loop_
_entity_poly.entity_id
_entity_poly.type
_entity_poly.pdbx_seq_one_letter_code
_entity_poly.pdbx_strand_id
1 'polypeptide(L)'
;MELSSYQLQLRYLLIDDGEILRAGGLPDRNLAALLFRLEHSTAIEEIPQLLHTLMRIVLGVDFEELNRSLTAYIQHLVLSRAKPMEPIPTVTTLQELAMSISEKPGIWARQWEQEGIQKGRKEGMQAGQAALLERQLIRKFGPLPDTLAQRIKQGSASELEAWSLNFVDANSLDQVFTAEQAGGTIGP
;
A
#
# COMPACT_ATOMS: atom_id res chain seq x y z
N MET A 1 27.56 24.08 -20.09
CA MET A 1 27.37 22.74 -20.67
C MET A 1 26.20 22.11 -19.97
N GLU A 2 25.21 21.77 -20.78
CA GLU A 2 23.87 21.26 -20.48
C GLU A 2 23.89 19.93 -19.72
N LEU A 3 23.19 19.85 -18.57
CA LEU A 3 22.92 18.59 -17.85
C LEU A 3 21.79 17.76 -18.50
N SER A 4 21.25 18.25 -19.62
CA SER A 4 20.13 17.71 -20.40
C SER A 4 20.39 16.31 -20.96
N SER A 5 21.66 15.93 -21.12
CA SER A 5 22.10 14.63 -21.65
C SER A 5 22.11 13.49 -20.61
N TYR A 6 21.85 13.78 -19.33
CA TYR A 6 21.82 12.77 -18.26
C TYR A 6 20.42 12.52 -17.68
N GLN A 7 19.37 13.12 -18.25
CA GLN A 7 17.99 12.83 -17.83
C GLN A 7 17.54 11.48 -18.39
N LEU A 8 17.40 10.51 -17.50
CA LEU A 8 16.93 9.16 -17.83
C LEU A 8 15.46 9.23 -18.30
N GLN A 9 15.23 9.21 -19.61
CA GLN A 9 13.87 9.12 -20.18
C GLN A 9 13.37 7.67 -20.13
N LEU A 10 12.96 7.22 -18.94
CA LEU A 10 12.31 5.93 -18.78
C LEU A 10 10.84 6.05 -19.21
N ARG A 11 10.43 5.27 -20.21
CA ARG A 11 9.00 4.99 -20.46
C ARG A 11 8.56 3.92 -19.49
N TYR A 12 7.85 4.30 -18.44
CA TYR A 12 7.21 3.38 -17.51
C TYR A 12 5.72 3.26 -17.84
N LEU A 13 5.18 2.06 -17.67
CA LEU A 13 3.75 1.82 -17.69
C LEU A 13 3.29 1.76 -16.23
N LEU A 14 2.44 2.71 -15.83
CA LEU A 14 1.78 2.63 -14.53
C LEU A 14 0.68 1.59 -14.63
N ILE A 15 0.72 0.60 -13.74
CA ILE A 15 -0.24 -0.49 -13.69
C ILE A 15 -0.91 -0.43 -12.31
N ASP A 16 -2.25 -0.43 -12.32
CA ASP A 16 -3.04 -0.70 -11.12
C ASP A 16 -3.22 -2.22 -11.02
N ASP A 17 -2.45 -2.82 -10.12
CA ASP A 17 -2.40 -4.25 -9.84
C ASP A 17 -3.70 -4.77 -9.24
N GLY A 18 -4.36 -3.97 -8.39
CA GLY A 18 -5.67 -4.29 -7.80
C GLY A 18 -6.79 -4.36 -8.84
N GLU A 19 -6.84 -3.40 -9.77
CA GLU A 19 -7.80 -3.41 -10.89
C GLU A 19 -7.56 -4.58 -11.84
N ILE A 20 -6.30 -4.92 -12.15
CA ILE A 20 -5.98 -6.07 -12.99
C ILE A 20 -6.51 -7.37 -12.37
N LEU A 21 -6.31 -7.56 -11.07
CA LEU A 21 -6.82 -8.76 -10.39
C LEU A 21 -8.36 -8.81 -10.39
N ARG A 22 -9.04 -7.67 -10.24
CA ARG A 22 -10.50 -7.58 -10.32
C ARG A 22 -11.05 -7.85 -11.72
N ALA A 23 -10.32 -7.47 -12.77
CA ALA A 23 -10.73 -7.63 -14.17
C ALA A 23 -10.57 -9.06 -14.71
N GLY A 24 -10.20 -10.04 -13.87
CA GLY A 24 -9.94 -11.42 -14.27
C GLY A 24 -8.45 -11.75 -14.48
N GLY A 25 -7.57 -10.77 -14.23
CA GLY A 25 -6.14 -11.00 -14.01
C GLY A 25 -5.31 -11.34 -15.25
N LEU A 26 -4.04 -11.60 -14.96
CA LEU A 26 -3.08 -12.24 -15.84
C LEU A 26 -3.12 -13.77 -15.63
N PRO A 27 -2.63 -14.60 -16.57
CA PRO A 27 -2.64 -16.06 -16.42
C PRO A 27 -1.99 -16.53 -15.12
N ASP A 28 -2.50 -17.61 -14.51
CA ASP A 28 -2.04 -18.11 -13.19
C ASP A 28 -0.54 -18.45 -13.10
N ARG A 29 0.12 -18.68 -14.24
CA ARG A 29 1.55 -18.98 -14.33
C ARG A 29 2.41 -17.75 -14.65
N ASN A 30 1.82 -16.57 -14.76
CA ASN A 30 2.54 -15.33 -14.99
C ASN A 30 3.15 -14.84 -13.66
N LEU A 31 4.44 -14.50 -13.69
CA LEU A 31 5.18 -14.04 -12.50
C LEU A 31 4.55 -12.79 -11.87
N ALA A 32 4.15 -11.81 -12.69
CA ALA A 32 3.49 -10.61 -12.20
C ALA A 32 2.12 -10.92 -11.60
N ALA A 33 1.35 -11.85 -12.19
CA ALA A 33 0.08 -12.30 -11.60
C ALA A 33 0.27 -12.90 -10.21
N LEU A 34 1.29 -13.73 -10.03
CA LEU A 34 1.59 -14.37 -8.75
C LEU A 34 2.07 -13.36 -7.71
N LEU A 35 2.88 -12.38 -8.10
CA LEU A 35 3.30 -11.28 -7.23
C LEU A 35 2.11 -10.40 -6.83
N PHE A 36 1.27 -9.99 -7.78
CA PHE A 36 0.07 -9.20 -7.48
C PHE A 36 -0.87 -9.95 -6.53
N ARG A 37 -1.06 -11.27 -6.74
CA ARG A 37 -1.85 -12.10 -5.82
C ARG A 37 -1.22 -12.22 -4.45
N LEU A 38 0.10 -12.37 -4.35
CA LEU A 38 0.82 -12.39 -3.08
C LEU A 38 0.68 -11.04 -2.35
N GLU A 39 0.71 -9.94 -3.09
CA GLU A 39 0.51 -8.58 -2.57
C GLU A 39 -0.94 -8.30 -2.18
N HIS A 40 -1.93 -8.82 -2.89
CA HIS A 40 -3.33 -8.54 -2.59
C HIS A 40 -3.97 -9.58 -1.66
N SER A 41 -3.31 -10.73 -1.45
CA SER A 41 -3.85 -11.78 -0.59
C SER A 41 -3.87 -11.33 0.86
N THR A 42 -5.06 -11.42 1.44
CA THR A 42 -5.29 -11.37 2.89
C THR A 42 -5.42 -12.76 3.50
N ALA A 43 -5.42 -13.82 2.68
CA ALA A 43 -5.59 -15.20 3.10
C ALA A 43 -4.23 -15.87 3.25
N ILE A 44 -3.82 -16.07 4.50
CA ILE A 44 -2.52 -16.68 4.80
C ILE A 44 -2.41 -18.11 4.29
N GLU A 45 -3.51 -18.84 4.25
CA GLU A 45 -3.57 -20.23 3.80
C GLU A 45 -3.17 -20.37 2.33
N GLU A 46 -3.34 -19.30 1.53
CA GLU A 46 -2.99 -19.29 0.12
C GLU A 46 -1.50 -18.98 -0.14
N ILE A 47 -0.84 -18.31 0.80
CA ILE A 47 0.54 -17.83 0.64
C ILE A 47 1.54 -18.99 0.42
N PRO A 48 1.51 -20.10 1.18
CA PRO A 48 2.38 -21.25 0.92
C PRO A 48 2.22 -21.78 -0.51
N GLN A 49 0.99 -21.89 -1.00
CA GLN A 49 0.70 -22.42 -2.34
C GLN A 49 1.18 -21.47 -3.45
N LEU A 50 1.02 -20.16 -3.25
CA LEU A 50 1.53 -19.13 -4.15
C LEU A 50 3.06 -19.12 -4.19
N LEU A 51 3.71 -19.22 -3.02
CA LEU A 51 5.17 -19.32 -2.92
C LEU A 51 5.71 -20.58 -3.58
N HIS A 52 5.08 -21.74 -3.36
CA HIS A 52 5.45 -22.97 -4.06
C HIS A 52 5.29 -22.86 -5.57
N THR A 53 4.25 -22.16 -6.04
CA THR A 53 4.03 -21.94 -7.48
C THR A 53 5.08 -20.99 -8.07
N LEU A 54 5.41 -19.91 -7.35
CA LEU A 54 6.50 -18.98 -7.67
C LEU A 54 7.84 -19.71 -7.75
N MET A 55 8.17 -20.50 -6.73
CA MET A 55 9.38 -21.31 -6.72
C MET A 55 9.45 -22.21 -7.95
N ARG A 56 8.38 -22.93 -8.28
CA ARG A 56 8.36 -23.81 -9.47
C ARG A 56 8.60 -23.08 -10.79
N ILE A 57 8.18 -21.82 -10.91
CA ILE A 57 8.36 -21.00 -12.12
C ILE A 57 9.76 -20.38 -12.17
N VAL A 58 10.29 -19.99 -11.01
CA VAL A 58 11.60 -19.32 -10.87
C VAL A 58 12.76 -20.32 -10.76
N LEU A 59 12.49 -21.59 -10.42
CA LEU A 59 13.48 -22.68 -10.33
C LEU A 59 14.07 -23.15 -11.69
N GLY A 60 13.82 -22.42 -12.78
CA GLY A 60 14.62 -22.56 -14.00
C GLY A 60 16.03 -22.04 -13.74
N VAL A 61 17.04 -22.87 -13.99
CA VAL A 61 18.43 -22.78 -13.50
C VAL A 61 19.19 -21.49 -13.90
N ASP A 62 18.62 -20.60 -14.71
CA ASP A 62 19.33 -19.46 -15.31
C ASP A 62 19.09 -18.09 -14.65
N PHE A 63 18.39 -18.01 -13.50
CA PHE A 63 18.04 -16.71 -12.88
C PHE A 63 18.38 -16.60 -11.38
N GLU A 64 19.63 -16.86 -10.98
CA GLU A 64 20.08 -16.68 -9.59
C GLU A 64 19.82 -15.26 -9.05
N GLU A 65 20.06 -14.22 -9.86
CA GLU A 65 19.83 -12.82 -9.48
C GLU A 65 18.34 -12.51 -9.27
N LEU A 66 17.46 -13.10 -10.10
CA LEU A 66 16.01 -12.99 -9.93
C LEU A 66 15.56 -13.72 -8.66
N ASN A 67 16.09 -14.92 -8.40
CA ASN A 67 15.73 -15.69 -7.20
C ASN A 67 16.15 -14.93 -5.93
N ARG A 68 17.36 -14.35 -5.92
CA ARG A 68 17.82 -13.50 -4.82
C ARG A 68 16.97 -12.25 -4.65
N SER A 69 16.65 -11.55 -5.75
CA SER A 69 15.83 -10.34 -5.72
C SER A 69 14.40 -10.62 -5.27
N LEU A 70 13.79 -11.70 -5.75
CA LEU A 70 12.47 -12.16 -5.34
C LEU A 70 12.45 -12.64 -3.89
N THR A 71 13.50 -13.34 -3.43
CA THR A 71 13.64 -13.72 -2.02
C THR A 71 13.64 -12.48 -1.14
N ALA A 72 14.47 -11.48 -1.45
CA ALA A 72 14.55 -10.25 -0.69
C ALA A 72 13.23 -9.46 -0.73
N TYR A 73 12.59 -9.39 -1.90
CA TYR A 73 11.30 -8.72 -2.08
C TYR A 73 10.19 -9.38 -1.26
N ILE A 74 10.03 -10.70 -1.39
CA ILE A 74 8.98 -11.45 -0.69
C ILE A 74 9.25 -11.44 0.81
N GLN A 75 10.51 -11.58 1.24
CA GLN A 75 10.87 -11.42 2.63
C GLN A 75 10.48 -10.03 3.14
N HIS A 76 10.79 -8.96 2.39
CA HIS A 76 10.37 -7.61 2.77
C HIS A 76 8.84 -7.44 2.80
N LEU A 77 8.10 -7.99 1.84
CA LEU A 77 6.63 -7.96 1.82
C LEU A 77 6.03 -8.68 3.03
N VAL A 78 6.57 -9.85 3.35
CA VAL A 78 6.18 -10.67 4.49
C VAL A 78 6.49 -9.94 5.81
N LEU A 79 7.69 -9.37 5.94
CA LEU A 79 8.16 -8.61 7.10
C LEU A 79 7.45 -7.26 7.28
N SER A 80 7.12 -6.56 6.19
CA SER A 80 6.48 -5.24 6.25
C SER A 80 5.02 -5.33 6.71
N ARG A 81 4.39 -6.48 6.52
CA ARG A 81 3.01 -6.79 6.96
C ARG A 81 2.93 -7.55 8.27
N ALA A 82 4.03 -8.16 8.69
CA ALA A 82 4.12 -8.79 9.98
C ALA A 82 5.04 -7.93 10.82
N LYS A 83 4.54 -6.99 11.61
CA LYS A 83 5.29 -6.41 12.73
C LYS A 83 5.62 -7.56 13.66
N PRO A 84 6.86 -8.08 13.60
CA PRO A 84 7.13 -9.34 14.25
C PRO A 84 7.20 -9.07 15.73
N MET A 85 6.30 -9.66 16.51
CA MET A 85 6.47 -9.70 17.97
C MET A 85 7.63 -10.62 18.38
N GLU A 86 8.05 -11.52 17.48
CA GLU A 86 9.17 -12.45 17.63
C GLU A 86 10.21 -12.26 16.53
N PRO A 87 11.50 -12.53 16.78
CA PRO A 87 12.52 -12.47 15.77
C PRO A 87 12.23 -13.47 14.65
N ILE A 88 12.06 -12.95 13.44
CA ILE A 88 11.82 -13.77 12.25
C ILE A 88 13.12 -14.44 11.84
N PRO A 89 13.10 -15.74 11.48
CA PRO A 89 14.28 -16.43 11.00
C PRO A 89 14.89 -15.70 9.80
N THR A 90 16.21 -15.52 9.81
CA THR A 90 16.95 -15.06 8.65
C THR A 90 16.91 -16.15 7.59
N VAL A 91 16.02 -15.98 6.62
CA VAL A 91 15.91 -16.86 5.46
C VAL A 91 16.72 -16.26 4.31
N THR A 92 17.46 -17.10 3.62
CA THR A 92 18.34 -16.73 2.49
C THR A 92 17.79 -17.20 1.15
N THR A 93 16.81 -18.11 1.15
CA THR A 93 16.17 -18.61 -0.06
C THR A 93 14.65 -18.60 0.06
N LEU A 94 13.95 -18.54 -1.09
CA LEU A 94 12.49 -18.74 -1.14
C LEU A 94 12.06 -20.07 -0.54
N GLN A 95 12.90 -21.11 -0.63
CA GLN A 95 12.63 -22.43 -0.07
C GLN A 95 12.61 -22.40 1.46
N GLU A 96 13.61 -21.77 2.08
CA GLU A 96 13.67 -21.56 3.53
C GLU A 96 12.50 -20.70 4.01
N LEU A 97 12.14 -19.65 3.25
CA LEU A 97 10.99 -18.82 3.56
C LEU A 97 9.68 -19.62 3.56
N ALA A 98 9.43 -20.39 2.50
CA ALA A 98 8.26 -21.26 2.38
C ALA A 98 8.20 -22.31 3.51
N MET A 99 9.35 -22.88 3.88
CA MET A 99 9.45 -23.82 5.00
C MET A 99 9.11 -23.12 6.33
N SER A 100 9.63 -21.91 6.57
CA SER A 100 9.33 -21.17 7.80
C SER A 100 7.85 -20.82 7.97
N ILE A 101 7.17 -20.46 6.88
CA ILE A 101 5.73 -20.18 6.87
C ILE A 101 4.94 -21.48 7.11
N SER A 102 5.43 -22.61 6.59
CA SER A 102 4.81 -23.93 6.76
C SER A 102 5.01 -24.54 8.16
N GLU A 103 6.14 -24.25 8.81
CA GLU A 103 6.43 -24.75 10.17
C GLU A 103 5.63 -24.02 11.25
N LYS A 104 5.39 -22.72 11.08
CA LYS A 104 4.69 -21.87 12.06
C LYS A 104 3.52 -21.08 11.46
N PRO A 105 2.60 -21.69 10.69
CA PRO A 105 1.57 -20.96 9.95
C PRO A 105 0.70 -20.10 10.88
N GLY A 106 0.40 -20.59 12.09
CA GLY A 106 -0.44 -19.88 13.05
C GLY A 106 0.17 -18.61 13.66
N ILE A 107 1.48 -18.40 13.62
CA ILE A 107 2.09 -17.15 14.12
C ILE A 107 1.95 -16.05 13.08
N TRP A 108 2.33 -16.37 11.84
CA TRP A 108 2.20 -15.46 10.70
C TRP A 108 0.72 -15.13 10.43
N ALA A 109 -0.19 -16.09 10.61
CA ALA A 109 -1.63 -15.93 10.37
C ALA A 109 -2.22 -14.85 11.25
N ARG A 110 -1.97 -14.99 12.55
CA ARG A 110 -2.48 -14.07 13.57
C ARG A 110 -1.90 -12.67 13.41
N GLN A 111 -0.62 -12.55 13.04
CA GLN A 111 0.02 -11.25 12.84
C GLN A 111 -0.56 -10.55 11.60
N TRP A 112 -0.69 -11.23 10.46
CA TRP A 112 -1.30 -10.64 9.26
C TRP A 112 -2.77 -10.31 9.41
N GLU A 113 -3.55 -11.15 10.09
CA GLU A 113 -4.95 -10.86 10.38
C GLU A 113 -5.07 -9.60 11.26
N GLN A 114 -4.27 -9.52 12.33
CA GLN A 114 -4.27 -8.34 13.21
C GLN A 114 -3.87 -7.07 12.46
N GLU A 115 -2.85 -7.11 11.61
CA GLU A 115 -2.46 -5.95 10.80
C GLU A 115 -3.50 -5.59 9.75
N GLY A 116 -4.11 -6.58 9.10
CA GLY A 116 -5.22 -6.37 8.16
C GLY A 116 -6.40 -5.66 8.82
N ILE A 117 -6.78 -6.10 10.03
CA ILE A 117 -7.82 -5.44 10.83
C ILE A 117 -7.40 -4.02 11.22
N GLN A 118 -6.17 -3.81 11.67
CA GLN A 118 -5.69 -2.48 12.06
C GLN A 118 -5.63 -1.51 10.88
N LYS A 119 -5.13 -1.97 9.73
CA LYS A 119 -5.07 -1.19 8.49
C LYS A 119 -6.48 -0.88 8.00
N GLY A 120 -7.35 -1.89 7.90
CA GLY A 120 -8.74 -1.72 7.49
C GLY A 120 -9.53 -0.79 8.42
N ARG A 121 -9.27 -0.84 9.73
CA ARG A 121 -9.87 0.11 10.69
C ARG A 121 -9.38 1.54 10.48
N LYS A 122 -8.09 1.74 10.22
CA LYS A 122 -7.52 3.06 9.93
C LYS A 122 -8.07 3.63 8.62
N GLU A 123 -8.05 2.85 7.55
CA GLU A 123 -8.59 3.23 6.25
C GLU A 123 -10.09 3.51 6.32
N GLY A 124 -10.86 2.65 7.00
CA GLY A 124 -12.29 2.85 7.21
C GLY A 124 -12.60 4.11 8.03
N MET A 125 -11.77 4.43 9.03
CA MET A 125 -11.91 5.67 9.80
C MET A 125 -11.61 6.89 8.94
N GLN A 126 -10.54 6.89 8.14
CA GLN A 126 -10.20 7.99 7.22
C GLN A 126 -11.28 8.17 6.15
N ALA A 127 -11.72 7.10 5.50
CA ALA A 127 -12.80 7.15 4.52
C ALA A 127 -14.10 7.67 5.14
N GLY A 128 -14.41 7.28 6.38
CA GLY A 128 -15.55 7.78 7.14
C GLY A 128 -15.45 9.28 7.45
N GLN A 129 -14.27 9.75 7.89
CA GLN A 129 -14.00 11.18 8.13
C GLN A 129 -14.13 11.99 6.84
N ALA A 130 -13.52 11.54 5.75
CA ALA A 130 -13.61 12.16 4.44
C ALA A 130 -15.06 12.28 3.95
N ALA A 131 -15.82 11.19 4.01
CA ALA A 131 -17.23 11.18 3.60
C ALA A 131 -18.11 12.10 4.47
N LEU A 132 -17.83 12.19 5.77
CA LEU A 132 -18.55 13.08 6.67
C LEU A 132 -18.23 14.55 6.38
N LEU A 133 -16.95 14.88 6.21
CA LEU A 133 -16.48 16.22 5.88
C LEU A 133 -17.06 16.68 4.53
N GLU A 134 -17.02 15.83 3.50
CA GLU A 134 -17.62 16.09 2.19
C GLU A 134 -19.11 16.46 2.33
N ARG A 135 -19.89 15.68 3.08
CA ARG A 135 -21.31 15.95 3.33
C ARG A 135 -21.55 17.25 4.08
N GLN A 136 -20.70 17.59 5.06
CA GLN A 136 -20.79 18.82 5.83
C GLN A 136 -20.52 20.05 4.95
N LEU A 137 -19.48 19.98 4.11
CA LEU A 137 -19.12 21.03 3.18
C LEU A 137 -20.20 21.23 2.12
N ILE A 138 -20.74 20.14 1.56
CA ILE A 138 -21.87 20.21 0.61
C ILE A 138 -23.08 20.90 1.25
N ARG A 139 -23.36 20.59 2.52
CA ARG A 139 -24.50 21.17 3.24
C ARG A 139 -24.32 22.68 3.52
N LYS A 140 -23.10 23.14 3.82
CA LYS A 140 -22.81 24.55 4.17
C LYS A 140 -22.58 25.43 2.93
N PHE A 141 -21.87 24.91 1.94
CA PHE A 141 -21.37 25.69 0.80
C PHE A 141 -22.00 25.29 -0.56
N GLY A 142 -22.80 24.23 -0.60
CA GLY A 142 -23.37 23.70 -1.84
C GLY A 142 -22.45 22.70 -2.56
N PRO A 143 -22.77 22.31 -3.81
CA PRO A 143 -22.05 21.28 -4.53
C PRO A 143 -20.53 21.55 -4.60
N LEU A 144 -19.72 20.54 -4.29
CA LEU A 144 -18.27 20.65 -4.36
C LEU A 144 -17.77 20.36 -5.79
N PRO A 145 -16.76 21.10 -6.28
CA PRO A 145 -16.00 20.72 -7.45
C PRO A 145 -15.37 19.33 -7.29
N ASP A 146 -15.31 18.55 -8.37
CA ASP A 146 -14.75 17.18 -8.36
C ASP A 146 -13.31 17.13 -7.84
N THR A 147 -12.52 18.17 -8.10
CA THR A 147 -11.14 18.30 -7.63
C THR A 147 -11.04 18.35 -6.11
N LEU A 148 -11.97 19.05 -5.44
CA LEU A 148 -12.03 19.13 -3.98
C LEU A 148 -12.59 17.84 -3.39
N ALA A 149 -13.60 17.23 -4.02
CA ALA A 149 -14.11 15.93 -3.59
C ALA A 149 -13.03 14.84 -3.63
N GLN A 150 -12.20 14.81 -4.68
CA GLN A 150 -11.06 13.90 -4.77
C GLN A 150 -9.99 14.21 -3.72
N ARG A 151 -9.67 15.49 -3.50
CA ARG A 151 -8.71 15.90 -2.46
C ARG A 151 -9.16 15.47 -1.06
N ILE A 152 -10.46 15.57 -0.76
CA ILE A 152 -11.01 15.10 0.52
C ILE A 152 -10.87 13.58 0.65
N LYS A 153 -11.23 12.82 -0.39
CA LYS A 153 -11.14 11.35 -0.37
C LYS A 153 -9.71 10.82 -0.21
N GLN A 154 -8.73 11.55 -0.72
CA GLN A 154 -7.31 11.19 -0.65
C GLN A 154 -6.58 11.86 0.53
N GLY A 155 -7.29 12.66 1.33
CA GLY A 155 -6.70 13.38 2.45
C GLY A 155 -6.18 12.42 3.53
N SER A 156 -5.00 12.74 4.06
CA SER A 156 -4.47 12.05 5.24
C SER A 156 -5.32 12.33 6.49
N ALA A 157 -5.20 11.50 7.51
CA ALA A 157 -5.93 11.69 8.78
C ALA A 157 -5.72 13.09 9.38
N SER A 158 -4.49 13.60 9.36
CA SER A 158 -4.15 14.94 9.86
C SER A 158 -4.76 16.06 9.03
N GLU A 159 -4.80 15.91 7.70
CA GLU A 159 -5.44 16.89 6.83
C GLU A 159 -6.95 16.91 7.03
N LEU A 160 -7.59 15.73 7.11
CA LEU A 160 -9.02 15.60 7.37
C LEU A 160 -9.42 16.19 8.72
N GLU A 161 -8.59 15.99 9.75
CA GLU A 161 -8.78 16.60 11.07
C GLU A 161 -8.66 18.13 11.01
N ALA A 162 -7.59 18.65 10.39
CA ALA A 162 -7.40 20.09 10.24
C ALA A 162 -8.55 20.75 9.46
N TRP A 163 -8.98 20.16 8.35
CA TRP A 163 -10.12 20.67 7.57
C TRP A 163 -11.43 20.59 8.37
N SER A 164 -11.61 19.55 9.19
CA SER A 164 -12.80 19.42 10.06
C SER A 164 -12.83 20.49 11.15
N LEU A 165 -11.67 20.86 11.71
CA LEU A 165 -11.56 21.96 12.67
C LEU A 165 -11.80 23.31 12.00
N ASN A 166 -11.15 23.56 10.86
CA ASN A 166 -11.31 24.79 10.09
C ASN A 166 -12.76 25.00 9.60
N PHE A 167 -13.48 23.90 9.28
CA PHE A 167 -14.87 23.95 8.83
C PHE A 167 -15.80 24.70 9.77
N VAL A 168 -15.56 24.60 11.08
CA VAL A 168 -16.43 25.18 12.12
C VAL A 168 -16.53 26.70 11.94
N ASP A 169 -15.39 27.36 11.77
CA ASP A 169 -15.30 28.83 11.72
C ASP A 169 -15.19 29.39 10.29
N ALA A 170 -14.91 28.54 9.29
CA ALA A 170 -14.73 28.97 7.91
C ALA A 170 -16.01 29.55 7.28
N ASN A 171 -15.89 30.66 6.57
CA ASN A 171 -16.95 31.30 5.78
C ASN A 171 -16.83 30.99 4.28
N SER A 172 -15.78 30.30 3.84
CA SER A 172 -15.59 29.85 2.47
C SER A 172 -14.82 28.53 2.42
N LEU A 173 -14.89 27.82 1.29
CA LEU A 173 -14.12 26.58 1.07
C LEU A 173 -12.60 26.83 1.18
N ASP A 174 -12.10 27.96 0.68
CA ASP A 174 -10.67 28.29 0.76
C ASP A 174 -10.16 28.33 2.20
N GLN A 175 -10.98 28.84 3.13
CA GLN A 175 -10.64 28.90 4.56
C GLN A 175 -10.63 27.52 5.23
N VAL A 176 -11.40 26.56 4.71
CA VAL A 176 -11.37 25.17 5.19
C VAL A 176 -10.04 24.52 4.82
N PHE A 177 -9.58 24.75 3.59
CA PHE A 177 -8.40 24.08 3.02
C PHE A 177 -7.08 24.83 3.19
N THR A 178 -7.07 25.99 3.86
CA THR A 178 -5.83 26.70 4.23
C THR A 178 -5.02 25.85 5.21
N ALA A 179 -3.86 25.38 4.77
CA ALA A 179 -2.89 24.73 5.64
C ALA A 179 -2.20 25.79 6.51
N GLU A 180 -2.23 25.65 7.83
CA GLU A 180 -1.17 26.23 8.65
C GLU A 180 0.14 25.54 8.24
N GLN A 181 1.05 26.30 7.62
CA GLN A 181 2.41 25.85 7.33
C GLN A 181 3.17 25.69 8.66
N ALA A 182 3.10 24.50 9.27
CA ALA A 182 4.00 24.15 10.36
C ALA A 182 5.34 23.64 9.81
N GLY A 183 6.34 24.54 9.70
CA GLY A 183 7.76 24.17 9.64
C GLY A 183 8.62 25.03 8.72
N GLY A 184 9.14 26.16 9.21
CA GLY A 184 10.12 26.96 8.47
C GLY A 184 10.55 28.27 9.10
N THR A 185 10.86 28.30 10.40
CA THR A 185 11.58 29.42 11.02
C THR A 185 13.04 29.38 10.58
N ILE A 186 13.51 30.34 9.77
CA ILE A 186 14.83 30.97 9.94
C ILE A 186 14.66 32.46 9.56
N GLY A 187 14.71 33.32 10.58
CA GLY A 187 14.84 34.78 10.44
C GLY A 187 16.23 35.18 9.92
N PRO A 188 16.44 36.48 9.65
CA PRO A 188 17.56 36.99 8.86
C PRO A 188 18.95 36.68 9.44
#